data_AF-A0A834Z7T8-F1
#
_entry.id   AF-A0A834Z7T8-F1
#
_cell.length_a   1.000
_cell.length_b   1.000
_cell.length_c   1.000
_cell.angle_alpha   90.00
_cell.angle_beta   90.00
_cell.angle_gamma   90.00
#
_symmetry.space_group_name_H-M   'P 1'
#
loop_
_entity.id
_entity.type
_entity.pdbx_description
1 polymer ?
#
loop_
_entity_poly.entity_id
_entity_poly.type
_entity_poly.pdbx_seq_one_letter_code
_entity_poly.pdbx_strand_id
1 'polypeptide(L)'
;MQTVFDLPLREEVREWVDTKTDVLWKSWKDKLFAKWHRPHLSLDEQMTLVDQRAIQSQWRELVAHRRTDEAKAMSRRNKENRSQLRTAHTAGTRSFAQYRAAAQARDPDGQEPDRMQMYPMMHIRRDGTFVDQASADLYVEVFGSKCEWMDNVNAWIDV
;
A
#
# COMPACT_ATOMS: atom_id res chain seq x y z
N MET A 1 42.30 -5.12 7.99
CA MET A 1 40.98 -5.65 7.56
C MET A 1 39.93 -4.91 8.36
N GLN A 2 39.10 -4.07 7.73
CA GLN A 2 37.92 -3.52 8.39
C GLN A 2 36.89 -4.64 8.51
N THR A 3 36.49 -4.95 9.74
CA THR A 3 35.41 -5.86 10.07
C THR A 3 34.11 -5.27 9.53
N VAL A 4 33.57 -5.93 8.50
CA VAL A 4 32.35 -5.53 7.80
C VAL A 4 31.17 -5.78 8.74
N PHE A 5 30.65 -4.72 9.36
CA PHE A 5 29.30 -4.66 9.96
C PHE A 5 28.84 -5.85 10.82
N ASP A 6 29.65 -6.30 11.78
CA ASP A 6 29.13 -7.07 12.92
C ASP A 6 28.46 -6.11 13.91
N LEU A 7 27.35 -5.49 13.49
CA LEU A 7 26.43 -4.91 14.45
C LEU A 7 25.80 -6.10 15.19
N PRO A 8 25.84 -6.15 16.53
CA PRO A 8 25.02 -7.09 17.27
C PRO A 8 23.58 -6.73 16.93
N LEU A 9 22.99 -7.45 15.96
CA LEU A 9 21.61 -7.31 15.56
C LEU A 9 20.80 -7.65 16.81
N ARG A 10 20.49 -6.61 17.59
CA ARG A 10 19.44 -6.63 18.59
C ARG A 10 18.26 -7.30 17.92
N GLU A 11 17.59 -8.20 18.64
CA GLU A 11 16.50 -9.02 18.09
C GLU A 11 15.50 -8.17 17.30
N GLU A 12 15.16 -6.99 17.83
CA GLU A 12 14.34 -5.95 17.19
C GLU A 12 14.80 -5.53 15.78
N VAL A 13 16.11 -5.39 15.56
CA VAL A 13 16.68 -5.01 14.25
C VAL A 13 16.57 -6.19 13.28
N ARG A 14 16.76 -7.42 13.77
CA ARG A 14 16.64 -8.64 12.95
C ARG A 14 15.20 -8.83 12.49
N GLU A 15 14.24 -8.73 13.40
CA GLU A 15 12.81 -8.82 13.09
C GLU A 15 12.38 -7.78 12.06
N TRP A 16 12.88 -6.55 12.18
CA TRP A 16 12.62 -5.50 11.21
C TRP A 16 13.22 -5.83 9.83
N VAL A 17 14.47 -6.28 9.78
CA VAL A 17 15.13 -6.69 8.53
C VAL A 17 14.39 -7.85 7.87
N ASP A 18 13.97 -8.85 8.63
CA ASP A 18 13.23 -10.01 8.12
C ASP A 18 11.88 -9.57 7.54
N THR A 19 11.15 -8.71 8.26
CA THR A 19 9.89 -8.13 7.78
C THR A 19 10.06 -7.38 6.47
N LYS A 20 11.13 -6.57 6.33
CA LYS A 20 11.41 -5.83 5.10
C LYS A 20 11.82 -6.76 3.96
N THR A 21 12.64 -7.75 4.25
CA THR A 21 13.09 -8.75 3.29
C THR A 21 11.89 -9.53 2.74
N ASP A 22 10.95 -9.93 3.59
CA ASP A 22 9.72 -10.60 3.19
C ASP A 22 8.85 -9.76 2.25
N VAL A 23 8.68 -8.47 2.53
CA VAL A 23 7.92 -7.56 1.68
C VAL A 23 8.59 -7.39 0.31
N LEU A 24 9.90 -7.19 0.29
CA LEU A 24 10.66 -7.05 -0.95
C LEU A 24 10.62 -8.35 -1.77
N TRP A 25 10.75 -9.49 -1.11
CA TRP A 25 10.67 -10.81 -1.72
C TRP A 25 9.30 -11.07 -2.35
N LYS A 26 8.21 -10.79 -1.62
CA LYS A 26 6.84 -10.88 -2.14
C LYS A 26 6.66 -10.00 -3.38
N SER A 27 7.08 -8.73 -3.31
CA SER A 27 6.99 -7.79 -4.44
C SER A 27 7.81 -8.25 -5.65
N TRP A 28 9.01 -8.77 -5.41
CA TRP A 28 9.86 -9.32 -6.48
C TRP A 28 9.20 -10.53 -7.14
N LYS A 29 8.64 -11.47 -6.37
CA LYS A 29 7.92 -12.64 -6.91
C LYS A 29 6.72 -12.23 -7.75
N ASP A 30 5.95 -11.23 -7.32
CA ASP A 30 4.82 -10.70 -8.09
C ASP A 30 5.26 -10.09 -9.42
N LYS A 31 6.30 -9.26 -9.40
CA LYS A 31 6.87 -8.64 -10.62
C LYS A 31 7.47 -9.68 -11.57
N LEU A 32 8.20 -10.66 -11.02
CA LEU A 32 8.76 -11.78 -11.77
C LEU A 32 7.63 -12.56 -12.45
N PHE A 33 6.60 -12.93 -11.69
CA PHE A 33 5.47 -13.68 -12.21
C PHE A 33 4.74 -12.91 -13.31
N ALA A 34 4.42 -11.63 -13.08
CA ALA A 34 3.76 -10.78 -14.09
C ALA A 34 4.57 -10.68 -15.40
N LYS A 35 5.91 -10.60 -15.30
CA LYS A 35 6.78 -10.46 -16.47
C LYS A 35 6.91 -11.77 -17.26
N TRP A 36 7.16 -12.88 -16.58
CA TRP A 36 7.62 -14.13 -17.20
C TRP A 36 6.55 -15.22 -17.30
N HIS A 37 5.45 -15.14 -16.54
CA HIS A 37 4.38 -16.14 -16.66
C HIS A 37 3.70 -16.06 -18.03
N ARG A 38 3.54 -17.21 -18.67
CA ARG A 38 2.89 -17.35 -19.98
C ARG A 38 1.85 -18.46 -19.90
N PRO A 39 0.56 -18.13 -19.73
CA PRO A 39 -0.49 -19.13 -19.48
C PRO A 39 -0.63 -20.19 -20.60
N HIS A 40 -0.28 -19.84 -21.83
CA HIS A 40 -0.39 -20.69 -23.01
C HIS A 40 0.77 -21.67 -23.19
N LEU A 41 1.89 -21.48 -22.48
CA LEU A 41 3.04 -22.37 -22.55
C LEU A 41 2.90 -23.51 -21.54
N SER A 42 3.46 -24.68 -21.88
CA SER A 42 3.62 -25.77 -20.93
C SER A 42 4.50 -25.34 -19.74
N LEU A 43 4.45 -26.12 -18.65
CA LEU A 43 5.26 -25.80 -17.47
C LEU A 43 6.76 -25.86 -17.82
N ASP A 44 7.17 -26.87 -18.60
CA ASP A 44 8.57 -27.09 -18.98
C ASP A 44 9.12 -25.97 -19.87
N GLU A 45 8.35 -25.50 -20.85
CA GLU A 45 8.73 -24.34 -21.66
C GLU A 45 8.92 -23.08 -20.81
N GLN A 46 8.06 -22.87 -19.81
CA GLN A 46 8.18 -21.73 -18.88
C GLN A 46 9.39 -21.81 -17.96
N MET A 47 9.95 -22.99 -17.72
CA MET A 47 11.16 -23.12 -16.91
C MET A 47 12.41 -22.65 -17.67
N THR A 48 12.40 -22.73 -19.00
CA THR A 48 13.53 -22.28 -19.84
C THR A 48 13.58 -20.77 -20.05
N LEU A 49 12.45 -20.09 -19.87
CA LEU A 49 12.28 -18.68 -20.21
C LEU A 49 12.42 -17.73 -19.02
N VAL A 50 12.61 -18.22 -17.79
CA VAL A 50 12.63 -17.36 -16.59
C VAL A 50 13.94 -16.57 -16.44
N ASP A 51 13.90 -15.44 -15.72
CA ASP A 51 15.07 -14.64 -15.33
C ASP A 51 16.16 -15.53 -14.69
N GLN A 52 17.42 -15.34 -15.09
CA GLN A 52 18.57 -16.11 -14.60
C GLN A 52 18.76 -16.00 -13.08
N ARG A 53 18.27 -14.93 -12.45
CA ARG A 53 18.34 -14.74 -10.99
C ARG A 53 17.29 -15.56 -10.24
N ALA A 54 16.28 -16.10 -10.93
CA ALA A 54 15.25 -16.92 -10.31
C ALA A 54 15.74 -18.37 -10.18
N ILE A 55 15.63 -18.92 -8.98
CA ILE A 55 15.90 -20.34 -8.74
C ILE A 55 14.77 -21.15 -9.41
N GLN A 56 15.13 -22.04 -10.34
CA GLN A 56 14.15 -22.76 -11.17
C GLN A 56 13.15 -23.60 -10.35
N SER A 57 13.58 -24.24 -9.27
CA SER A 57 12.69 -25.00 -8.38
C SER A 57 11.64 -24.10 -7.72
N GLN A 58 12.04 -22.94 -7.22
CA GLN A 58 11.14 -21.96 -6.61
C GLN A 58 10.18 -21.35 -7.65
N TRP A 59 10.64 -21.12 -8.88
CA TRP A 59 9.78 -20.67 -9.98
C TRP A 59 8.71 -21.72 -10.32
N ARG A 60 9.09 -23.00 -10.40
CA ARG A 60 8.15 -24.11 -10.62
C ARG A 60 7.07 -24.14 -9.55
N GLU A 61 7.47 -24.07 -8.28
CA GLU A 61 6.53 -24.06 -7.14
C GLU A 61 5.60 -22.84 -7.19
N LEU A 62 6.13 -21.65 -7.53
CA LEU A 62 5.33 -20.43 -7.65
C LEU A 62 4.27 -20.55 -8.76
N VAL A 63 4.65 -21.08 -9.92
CA VAL A 63 3.72 -21.28 -11.05
C VAL A 63 2.68 -22.33 -10.69
N ALA A 64 3.08 -23.45 -10.09
CA ALA A 64 2.17 -24.50 -9.64
C ALA A 64 1.16 -23.96 -8.61
N HIS A 65 1.64 -23.23 -7.59
CA HIS A 65 0.80 -22.63 -6.56
C HIS A 65 -0.25 -21.69 -7.15
N ARG A 66 0.13 -20.79 -8.07
CA ARG A 66 -0.82 -19.85 -8.70
C ARG A 66 -1.82 -20.52 -9.65
N ARG A 67 -1.55 -21.73 -10.11
CA ARG A 67 -2.49 -22.53 -10.92
C ARG A 67 -3.54 -23.26 -10.08
N THR A 68 -3.34 -23.39 -8.76
CA THR A 68 -4.31 -24.02 -7.86
C THR A 68 -5.63 -23.24 -7.84
N ASP A 69 -6.73 -23.95 -7.59
CA ASP A 69 -8.06 -23.34 -7.53
C ASP A 69 -8.21 -22.42 -6.32
N GLU A 70 -7.53 -22.71 -5.22
CA GLU A 70 -7.47 -21.85 -4.04
C GLU A 70 -6.85 -20.49 -4.37
N ALA A 71 -5.66 -20.48 -4.99
CA ALA A 71 -4.99 -19.24 -5.39
C ALA A 71 -5.82 -18.43 -6.39
N LYS A 72 -6.47 -19.10 -7.36
CA LYS A 72 -7.39 -18.45 -8.29
C LYS A 72 -8.61 -17.87 -7.59
N ALA A 73 -9.22 -18.59 -6.64
CA ALA A 73 -10.36 -18.12 -5.87
C ALA A 73 -10.01 -16.89 -5.02
N MET A 74 -8.85 -16.92 -4.35
CA MET A 74 -8.34 -15.79 -3.58
C MET A 74 -8.09 -14.57 -4.48
N SER A 75 -7.50 -14.77 -5.66
CA SER A 75 -7.27 -13.70 -6.63
C SER A 75 -8.59 -13.08 -7.14
N ARG A 76 -9.60 -13.90 -7.46
CA ARG A 76 -10.94 -13.41 -7.85
C ARG A 76 -11.57 -12.57 -6.75
N ARG A 77 -11.61 -13.08 -5.51
CA ARG A 77 -12.15 -12.36 -4.35
C ARG A 77 -11.43 -11.03 -4.12
N ASN A 78 -10.10 -11.01 -4.20
CA ASN A 78 -9.34 -9.77 -4.03
C ASN A 78 -9.66 -8.74 -5.13
N LYS A 79 -9.89 -9.18 -6.36
CA LYS A 79 -10.32 -8.31 -7.47
C LYS A 79 -11.73 -7.78 -7.25
N GLU A 80 -12.66 -8.62 -6.81
CA GLU A 80 -14.04 -8.24 -6.48
C GLU A 80 -14.06 -7.23 -5.32
N ASN A 81 -13.36 -7.51 -4.23
CA ASN A 81 -13.23 -6.58 -3.10
C ASN A 81 -12.63 -5.26 -3.54
N ARG A 82 -11.60 -5.28 -4.40
CA ARG A 82 -11.00 -4.06 -4.94
C ARG A 82 -11.98 -3.28 -5.82
N SER A 83 -12.84 -3.94 -6.58
CA SER A 83 -13.89 -3.26 -7.38
C SER A 83 -15.00 -2.63 -6.54
N GLN A 84 -15.16 -3.04 -5.28
CA GLN A 84 -16.11 -2.44 -4.34
C GLN A 84 -15.55 -1.20 -3.62
N LEU A 85 -14.26 -0.89 -3.79
CA LEU A 85 -13.66 0.33 -3.23
C LEU A 85 -14.30 1.55 -3.89
N ARG A 86 -15.03 2.35 -3.11
CA ARG A 86 -15.76 3.53 -3.60
C ARG A 86 -14.93 4.81 -3.58
N THR A 87 -14.07 4.97 -2.58
CA THR A 87 -13.25 6.16 -2.35
C THR A 87 -11.83 5.74 -2.00
N ALA A 88 -10.84 6.24 -2.73
CA ALA A 88 -9.43 6.00 -2.43
C ALA A 88 -8.97 6.93 -1.30
N HIS A 89 -7.91 6.59 -0.57
CA HIS A 89 -7.28 7.48 0.42
C HIS A 89 -5.82 7.75 0.07
N THR A 90 -5.27 8.86 0.57
CA THR A 90 -3.91 9.38 0.31
C THR A 90 -3.00 9.33 1.54
N ALA A 91 -3.47 8.77 2.66
CA ALA A 91 -2.73 8.69 3.93
C ALA A 91 -1.34 8.02 3.83
N GLY A 92 -1.14 7.16 2.82
CA GLY A 92 0.16 6.54 2.56
C GLY A 92 0.65 5.69 3.73
N THR A 93 1.89 5.93 4.17
CA THR A 93 2.53 5.22 5.30
C THR A 93 2.15 5.79 6.67
N ARG A 94 1.47 6.94 6.72
CA ARG A 94 1.04 7.54 7.98
C ARG A 94 -0.23 6.87 8.50
N SER A 95 -0.20 6.52 9.78
CA SER A 95 -1.38 5.97 10.44
C SER A 95 -2.40 7.07 10.74
N PHE A 96 -3.67 6.69 10.89
CA PHE A 96 -4.71 7.65 11.28
C PHE A 96 -4.42 8.28 12.65
N ALA A 97 -3.79 7.54 13.57
CA ALA A 97 -3.36 8.08 14.86
C ALA A 97 -2.33 9.20 14.70
N GLN A 98 -1.40 9.08 13.75
CA GLN A 98 -0.43 10.13 13.44
C GLN A 98 -1.12 11.38 12.86
N TYR A 99 -2.10 11.19 11.96
CA TYR A 99 -2.88 12.31 11.45
C TYR A 99 -3.66 13.02 12.56
N ARG A 100 -4.30 12.28 13.47
CA ARG A 100 -5.02 12.88 14.61
C ARG A 100 -4.11 13.62 15.56
N ALA A 101 -2.98 13.01 15.94
CA ALA A 101 -2.03 13.65 16.83
C ALA A 101 -1.43 14.93 16.20
N ALA A 102 -1.06 14.88 14.92
CA ALA A 102 -0.56 16.05 14.20
C ALA A 102 -1.62 17.15 14.08
N ALA A 103 -2.88 16.75 13.91
CA ALA A 103 -3.99 17.67 13.80
C ALA A 103 -4.31 18.35 15.14
N GLN A 104 -4.45 17.55 16.20
CA GLN A 104 -4.68 18.03 17.56
C GLN A 104 -3.58 18.98 18.04
N ALA A 105 -2.32 18.69 17.72
CA ALA A 105 -1.20 19.55 18.09
C ALA A 105 -1.20 20.92 17.40
N ARG A 106 -1.98 21.08 16.32
CA ARG A 106 -2.12 22.34 15.57
C ARG A 106 -3.39 23.11 15.95
N ASP A 107 -4.31 22.47 16.65
CA ASP A 107 -5.52 23.09 17.17
C ASP A 107 -5.16 23.96 18.39
N PRO A 108 -5.49 25.27 18.41
CA PRO A 108 -5.17 26.15 19.54
C PRO A 108 -5.75 25.70 20.88
N ASP A 109 -6.88 24.99 20.85
CA ASP A 109 -7.58 24.44 22.01
C ASP A 109 -7.20 22.98 22.29
N GLY A 110 -6.29 22.42 21.48
CA GLY A 110 -5.79 21.05 21.60
C GLY A 110 -6.87 19.99 21.40
N GLN A 111 -7.92 20.29 20.64
CA GLN A 111 -9.03 19.36 20.41
C GLN A 111 -8.67 18.29 19.38
N GLU A 112 -9.06 17.04 19.65
CA GLU A 112 -8.87 15.95 18.69
C GLU A 112 -9.79 16.16 17.49
N PRO A 113 -9.31 16.01 16.24
CA PRO A 113 -10.17 16.16 15.08
C PRO A 113 -11.24 15.08 15.04
N ASP A 114 -12.46 15.48 14.72
CA ASP A 114 -13.55 14.52 14.53
C ASP A 114 -13.35 13.69 13.23
N ARG A 115 -14.20 12.68 13.04
CA ARG A 115 -14.12 11.83 11.83
C ARG A 115 -14.36 12.61 10.54
N MET A 116 -15.11 13.70 10.61
CA MET A 116 -15.45 14.52 9.46
C MET A 116 -14.27 15.39 9.03
N GLN A 117 -13.57 15.99 9.98
CA GLN A 117 -12.34 16.75 9.78
C GLN A 117 -11.21 15.85 9.28
N MET A 118 -11.17 14.59 9.75
CA MET A 118 -10.19 13.59 9.30
C MET A 118 -10.39 13.16 7.84
N TYR A 119 -11.61 13.23 7.29
CA TYR A 119 -11.90 12.75 5.94
C TYR A 119 -11.06 13.47 4.87
N PRO A 120 -11.14 14.79 4.68
CA PRO A 120 -10.36 15.45 3.64
C PRO A 120 -8.85 15.41 3.89
N MET A 121 -8.37 15.28 5.15
CA MET A 121 -6.94 15.04 5.42
C MET A 121 -6.42 13.76 4.74
N MET A 122 -7.31 12.78 4.52
CA MET A 122 -7.00 11.48 3.90
C MET A 122 -7.47 11.37 2.45
N HIS A 123 -8.30 12.29 1.97
CA HIS A 123 -8.93 12.19 0.65
C HIS A 123 -8.53 13.36 -0.26
N ILE A 124 -7.75 14.31 0.24
CA ILE A 124 -7.17 15.43 -0.51
C ILE A 124 -5.67 15.21 -0.68
N ARG A 125 -5.17 15.58 -1.85
CA ARG A 125 -3.75 15.56 -2.21
C ARG A 125 -3.09 16.86 -1.76
N ARG A 126 -1.76 16.90 -1.82
CA ARG A 126 -0.99 18.12 -1.49
C ARG A 126 -1.28 19.32 -2.39
N ASP A 127 -1.81 19.09 -3.59
CA ASP A 127 -2.25 20.14 -4.51
C ASP A 127 -3.65 20.70 -4.18
N GLY A 128 -4.28 20.21 -3.11
CA GLY A 128 -5.63 20.64 -2.69
C GLY A 128 -6.77 19.99 -3.47
N THR A 129 -6.47 19.07 -4.39
CA THR A 129 -7.49 18.33 -5.16
C THR A 129 -7.88 17.03 -4.47
N PHE A 130 -9.13 16.60 -4.65
CA PHE A 130 -9.56 15.28 -4.19
C PHE A 130 -8.83 14.17 -4.95
N VAL A 131 -8.62 13.05 -4.28
CA VAL A 131 -7.94 11.88 -4.84
C VAL A 131 -8.69 11.27 -6.02
N ASP A 132 -10.02 11.27 -5.96
CA ASP A 132 -10.95 10.85 -7.00
C ASP A 132 -12.27 11.63 -6.91
N GLN A 133 -13.09 11.57 -7.97
CA GLN A 133 -14.36 12.29 -8.05
C GLN A 133 -15.38 11.77 -7.03
N ALA A 134 -15.40 10.46 -6.75
CA ALA A 134 -16.34 9.88 -5.79
C ALA A 134 -16.09 10.39 -4.37
N SER A 135 -14.82 10.64 -4.00
CA SER A 135 -14.46 11.31 -2.76
C SER A 135 -14.93 12.76 -2.69
N ALA A 136 -14.85 13.49 -3.81
CA ALA A 136 -15.36 14.86 -3.89
C ALA A 136 -16.90 14.89 -3.77
N ASP A 137 -17.58 14.01 -4.49
CA ASP A 137 -19.05 13.91 -4.49
C ASP A 137 -19.56 13.54 -3.09
N LEU A 138 -18.94 12.53 -2.44
CA LEU A 138 -19.29 12.15 -1.08
C LEU A 138 -19.04 13.29 -0.08
N TYR A 139 -17.96 14.05 -0.27
CA TYR A 139 -17.70 15.22 0.55
C TYR A 139 -18.82 16.26 0.38
N VAL A 140 -19.20 16.59 -0.85
CA VAL A 140 -20.30 17.56 -1.09
C VAL A 140 -21.64 17.03 -0.57
N GLU A 141 -21.93 15.74 -0.71
CA GLU A 141 -23.15 15.11 -0.18
C GLU A 141 -23.24 15.24 1.35
N VAL A 142 -22.15 14.94 2.05
CA VAL A 142 -22.11 14.94 3.51
C VAL A 142 -21.99 16.36 4.09
N PHE A 143 -21.25 17.26 3.42
CA PHE A 143 -20.90 18.59 3.94
C PHE A 143 -21.64 19.75 3.26
N GLY A 144 -22.41 19.50 2.19
CA GLY A 144 -23.18 20.48 1.42
C GLY A 144 -22.34 21.42 0.55
N SER A 145 -21.20 21.92 1.06
CA SER A 145 -20.29 22.86 0.37
C SER A 145 -18.85 22.71 0.89
N LYS A 146 -17.88 23.23 0.13
CA LYS A 146 -16.47 23.29 0.53
C LYS A 146 -16.35 24.09 1.84
N CYS A 147 -16.01 23.45 2.96
CA CYS A 147 -15.92 24.14 4.24
C CYS A 147 -14.70 25.08 4.27
N GLU A 148 -14.84 26.28 4.85
CA GLU A 148 -13.80 27.34 4.88
C GLU A 148 -12.46 26.91 5.49
N TRP A 149 -12.46 25.91 6.39
CA TRP A 149 -11.23 25.34 6.95
C TRP A 149 -10.35 24.64 5.90
N MET A 150 -10.87 24.38 4.71
CA MET A 150 -10.14 23.77 3.59
C MET A 150 -9.07 24.68 2.99
N ASP A 151 -9.16 26.00 3.17
CA ASP A 151 -8.13 26.94 2.70
C ASP A 151 -6.82 26.81 3.49
N ASN A 152 -6.86 26.09 4.62
CA ASN A 152 -5.71 25.72 5.42
C ASN A 152 -5.25 24.27 5.23
N VAL A 153 -5.83 23.47 4.32
CA VAL A 153 -5.46 22.05 4.10
C VAL A 153 -3.98 21.86 3.78
N ASN A 154 -3.36 22.83 3.11
CA ASN A 154 -1.91 22.86 2.86
C ASN A 154 -1.09 22.85 4.17
N ALA A 155 -1.59 23.46 5.24
CA ALA A 155 -0.92 23.44 6.55
C ALA A 155 -0.89 22.04 7.16
N TRP A 156 -1.91 21.19 6.93
CA TRP A 156 -1.99 19.83 7.50
C TRP A 156 -1.17 18.79 6.72
N ILE A 157 -0.81 19.10 5.48
CA ILE A 157 -0.07 18.20 4.59
C ILE A 157 1.46 18.41 4.69
N ASP A 158 1.93 19.52 5.29
CA ASP A 158 3.35 19.82 5.50
C ASP A 158 3.89 19.20 6.80
N VAL A 159 4.05 17.86 6.79
CA VAL A 159 5.09 17.11 7.50
C VAL A 159 5.51 15.99 6.58
#